data_AF-A0A7V6BDP1-F1
#
_entry.id   AF-A0A7V6BDP1-F1
#
_cell.length_a   1.000
_cell.length_b   1.000
_cell.length_c   1.000
_cell.angle_alpha   90.00
_cell.angle_beta   90.00
_cell.angle_gamma   90.00
#
_symmetry.space_group_name_H-M   'P 1'
#
loop_
_entity.id
_entity.type
_entity.pdbx_description
1 polymer ?
#
loop_
_entity_poly.entity_id
_entity_poly.type
_entity_poly.pdbx_seq_one_letter_code
_entity_poly.pdbx_strand_id
1 'polypeptide(L)'
;MSYKTTVVVIGYGNELRGDDSVGCLAAEEVSRWNLPHVDVYREQQLTPELADRLSSAQVVVFIDASLRAEAGSVSVTKISPDPRAISSGHVLDPET
;
A
#
# COMPACT_ATOMS: atom_id res chain seq x y z
N MET A 1 -7.83 -12.71 -23.69
CA MET A 1 -8.11 -11.41 -23.05
C MET A 1 -7.61 -11.46 -21.63
N SER A 2 -6.55 -10.72 -21.30
CA SER A 2 -6.12 -10.57 -19.91
C SER A 2 -7.09 -9.58 -19.23
N TYR A 3 -7.78 -10.01 -18.18
CA TYR A 3 -8.62 -9.11 -17.40
C TYR A 3 -7.68 -8.14 -16.69
N LYS A 4 -7.76 -6.86 -17.05
CA LYS A 4 -6.97 -5.81 -16.43
C LYS A 4 -7.48 -5.63 -15.00
N THR A 5 -6.58 -5.73 -14.02
CA THR A 5 -6.89 -5.55 -12.59
C THR A 5 -7.52 -4.17 -12.36
N THR A 6 -8.63 -4.13 -11.62
CA THR A 6 -9.32 -2.86 -11.33
C THR A 6 -8.87 -2.25 -10.01
N VAL A 7 -8.49 -3.08 -9.04
CA VAL A 7 -8.04 -2.62 -7.72
C VAL A 7 -6.69 -3.24 -7.36
N VAL A 8 -5.76 -2.41 -6.92
CA VAL A 8 -4.49 -2.87 -6.35
C VAL A 8 -4.44 -2.50 -4.87
N VAL A 9 -4.12 -3.47 -4.01
CA VAL A 9 -3.90 -3.27 -2.58
C VAL A 9 -2.41 -3.48 -2.29
N ILE A 10 -1.77 -2.52 -1.65
CA ILE A 10 -0.37 -2.59 -1.24
C ILE A 10 -0.31 -2.40 0.26
N GLY A 11 0.00 -3.47 0.98
CA GLY A 11 0.39 -3.39 2.38
C GLY A 11 1.89 -3.31 2.49
N TYR A 12 2.39 -2.34 3.25
CA TYR A 12 3.83 -2.23 3.47
C TYR A 12 4.19 -1.95 4.93
N GLY A 13 5.48 -2.14 5.23
CA GLY A 13 6.05 -1.93 6.56
C GLY A 13 7.03 -3.04 6.96
N ASN A 14 7.77 -2.83 8.04
CA ASN A 14 8.86 -3.72 8.44
C ASN A 14 8.44 -4.74 9.50
N GLU A 15 8.44 -6.02 9.12
CA GLU A 15 8.08 -7.12 10.02
C GLU A 15 8.98 -7.28 11.24
N LEU A 16 10.21 -6.75 11.18
CA LEU A 16 11.15 -6.77 12.29
C LEU A 16 10.92 -5.63 13.29
N ARG A 17 9.97 -4.73 13.02
CA ARG A 17 9.69 -3.51 13.82
C ARG A 17 8.31 -3.53 14.51
N GLY A 18 7.85 -4.72 14.92
CA GLY A 18 6.63 -4.85 15.74
C GLY A 18 5.38 -4.37 14.98
N ASP A 19 4.72 -3.32 15.48
CA ASP A 19 3.48 -2.79 14.90
C ASP A 19 3.65 -2.24 13.48
N ASP A 20 4.87 -1.92 13.05
CA ASP A 20 5.20 -1.57 11.67
C ASP A 20 4.89 -2.70 10.67
N SER A 21 4.68 -3.92 11.16
CA SER A 21 4.26 -5.06 10.34
C SER A 21 2.78 -5.03 9.92
N VAL A 22 1.95 -4.15 10.49
CA VAL A 22 0.48 -4.21 10.33
C VAL A 22 0.04 -4.06 8.89
N GLY A 23 0.72 -3.23 8.08
CA GLY A 23 0.40 -3.08 6.66
C GLY A 23 0.63 -4.38 5.89
N CYS A 24 1.79 -5.03 6.12
CA CYS A 24 2.10 -6.34 5.54
C CYS A 24 1.11 -7.43 5.96
N LEU A 25 0.74 -7.50 7.24
CA LEU A 25 -0.22 -8.47 7.77
C LEU A 25 -1.63 -8.24 7.20
N ALA A 26 -2.06 -6.98 7.06
CA ALA A 26 -3.34 -6.64 6.46
C ALA A 26 -3.40 -7.06 4.99
N ALA A 27 -2.35 -6.82 4.21
CA ALA A 27 -2.29 -7.30 2.82
C ALA A 27 -2.32 -8.83 2.74
N GLU A 28 -1.64 -9.54 3.64
CA GLU A 28 -1.73 -10.99 3.68
C GLU A 28 -3.17 -11.46 3.92
N GLU A 29 -3.89 -10.85 4.86
CA GLU A 29 -5.28 -11.21 5.13
C GLU A 29 -6.22 -10.89 3.96
N VAL A 30 -6.07 -9.73 3.32
CA VAL A 30 -6.86 -9.36 2.12
C VAL A 30 -6.61 -10.34 0.97
N SER A 31 -5.38 -10.82 0.80
CA SER A 31 -5.06 -11.82 -0.24
C SER A 31 -5.84 -13.12 -0.07
N ARG A 32 -6.14 -13.52 1.18
CA ARG A 32 -6.89 -14.73 1.51
C ARG A 32 -8.37 -14.63 1.17
N TRP A 33 -8.90 -13.42 1.00
CA TRP A 33 -10.28 -13.22 0.55
C TRP A 33 -10.50 -13.63 -0.91
N ASN A 34 -9.42 -13.78 -1.69
CA ASN A 34 -9.44 -14.26 -3.07
C ASN A 34 -10.47 -13.52 -3.95
N LEU A 35 -10.50 -12.20 -3.81
CA LEU A 35 -11.45 -11.35 -4.51
C LEU A 35 -11.11 -11.26 -6.01
N PRO A 36 -12.10 -11.36 -6.91
CA PRO A 36 -11.85 -11.17 -8.33
C PRO A 36 -11.46 -9.72 -8.62
N HIS A 37 -10.52 -9.54 -9.55
CA HIS A 37 -10.03 -8.23 -10.02
C HIS A 37 -9.30 -7.37 -8.98
N VAL A 38 -8.87 -7.99 -7.86
CA VAL A 38 -8.05 -7.35 -6.84
C VAL A 38 -6.69 -8.02 -6.83
N ASP A 39 -5.64 -7.26 -7.14
CA ASP A 39 -4.27 -7.69 -6.91
C ASP A 39 -3.79 -7.17 -5.56
N VAL A 40 -3.12 -8.02 -4.79
CA VAL A 40 -2.63 -7.69 -3.46
C VAL A 40 -1.12 -7.90 -3.40
N TYR A 41 -0.40 -6.88 -2.96
CA TYR A 41 1.05 -6.89 -2.79
C TYR A 41 1.41 -6.61 -1.34
N ARG A 42 2.41 -7.35 -0.86
CA ARG A 42 3.02 -7.20 0.45
C ARG A 42 4.48 -6.86 0.25
N GLU A 43 4.90 -5.68 0.68
CA GLU A 43 6.24 -5.15 0.41
C GLU A 43 6.82 -4.53 1.69
N GLN A 44 8.13 -4.60 1.92
CA GLN A 44 8.71 -3.94 3.11
C GLN A 44 8.72 -2.41 2.98
N GLN A 45 8.86 -1.92 1.76
CA GLN A 45 8.88 -0.50 1.42
C GLN A 45 8.21 -0.31 0.05
N LEU A 46 7.69 0.89 -0.20
CA LEU A 46 7.29 1.27 -1.55
C LEU A 46 8.55 1.45 -2.40
N THR A 47 8.55 0.87 -3.60
CA THR A 47 9.65 0.96 -4.56
C THR A 47 9.16 1.46 -5.92
N PRO A 48 10.03 2.10 -6.73
CA PRO A 48 9.66 2.59 -8.06
C PRO A 48 9.10 1.50 -8.99
N GLU A 49 9.53 0.24 -8.83
CA GLU A 49 9.07 -0.90 -9.63
C GLU A 49 7.58 -1.21 -9.45
N LEU A 50 6.97 -0.74 -8.34
CA LEU A 50 5.53 -0.85 -8.13
C LEU A 50 4.74 0.08 -9.08
N ALA A 51 5.33 1.16 -9.59
CA ALA A 51 4.66 2.10 -10.48
C ALA A 51 4.11 1.41 -11.75
N ASP A 52 4.86 0.45 -12.30
CA ASP A 52 4.41 -0.34 -13.45
C ASP A 52 3.16 -1.16 -13.13
N ARG A 53 3.06 -1.72 -11.92
CA ARG A 53 1.89 -2.47 -11.46
C ARG A 53 0.68 -1.54 -11.29
N LEU A 54 0.92 -0.35 -10.73
CA LEU A 54 -0.09 0.66 -10.49
C LEU A 54 -0.63 1.32 -11.76
N SER A 55 0.18 1.39 -12.84
CA SER A 55 -0.17 2.05 -14.11
C SER A 55 -1.48 1.56 -14.73
N SER A 56 -1.88 0.34 -14.39
CA SER A 56 -3.05 -0.34 -14.96
C SER A 56 -4.28 -0.32 -14.05
N ALA A 57 -4.12 0.07 -12.79
CA ALA A 57 -5.16 0.03 -11.76
C ALA A 57 -6.14 1.20 -11.87
N GLN A 58 -7.41 0.97 -11.51
CA GLN A 58 -8.40 2.05 -11.38
C GLN A 58 -8.43 2.62 -9.97
N VAL A 59 -8.16 1.77 -8.98
CA VAL A 59 -8.11 2.13 -7.56
C VAL A 59 -6.85 1.51 -6.95
N VAL A 60 -6.15 2.29 -6.15
CA VAL A 60 -5.01 1.82 -5.36
C VAL A 60 -5.29 2.07 -3.90
N VAL A 61 -5.09 1.05 -3.06
CA VAL A 61 -5.22 1.14 -1.60
C VAL A 61 -3.87 0.85 -0.99
N PHE A 62 -3.30 1.84 -0.30
CA PHE A 62 -2.08 1.68 0.47
C PHE A 62 -2.43 1.45 1.94
N ILE A 63 -1.76 0.50 2.58
CA ILE A 63 -1.96 0.14 3.98
C ILE A 63 -0.60 0.18 4.69
N ASP A 64 -0.51 0.98 5.74
CA ASP A 64 0.71 1.19 6.53
C ASP A 64 0.37 1.41 8.01
N ALA A 65 1.36 1.24 8.88
CA ALA A 65 1.28 1.60 10.28
C ALA A 65 1.28 3.12 10.46
N SER A 66 0.24 3.67 11.08
CA SER A 66 0.19 5.11 11.37
C SER A 66 0.84 5.43 12.72
N LEU A 67 1.81 6.34 12.72
CA LEU A 67 2.39 6.92 13.95
C LEU A 67 1.53 8.03 14.55
N ARG A 68 0.49 8.50 13.84
CA ARG A 68 -0.34 9.65 14.24
C ARG A 68 -1.71 9.24 14.77
N ALA A 69 -2.17 8.04 14.41
CA ALA A 69 -3.47 7.53 14.83
C ALA A 69 -3.41 6.97 16.26
N GLU A 70 -4.54 6.93 16.96
CA GLU A 70 -4.62 6.25 18.24
C GLU A 70 -4.36 4.74 18.05
N ALA A 71 -3.68 4.11 19.01
CA ALA A 71 -3.35 2.69 18.93
C ALA A 71 -4.63 1.84 18.75
N GLY A 72 -4.62 0.96 17.75
CA GLY A 72 -5.76 0.10 17.40
C GLY A 72 -6.86 0.80 16.60
N SER A 73 -6.74 2.10 16.31
CA SER A 73 -7.65 2.80 15.41
C SER A 73 -7.24 2.64 13.94
N VAL A 74 -8.22 2.74 13.05
CA VAL A 74 -8.01 2.73 11.59
C VAL A 74 -8.47 4.05 11.02
N SER A 75 -7.60 4.71 10.25
CA SER A 75 -7.91 5.92 9.51
C SER A 75 -7.82 5.67 8.01
N VAL A 76 -8.81 6.15 7.26
CA VAL A 76 -8.80 6.11 5.79
C VAL A 76 -8.77 7.53 5.27
N THR A 77 -7.78 7.86 4.46
CA THR A 77 -7.69 9.15 3.78
C THR A 77 -7.55 8.95 2.27
N LYS A 78 -8.08 9.89 1.50
CA LYS A 78 -7.85 9.92 0.06
C LYS A 78 -6.53 10.63 -0.19
N ILE A 79 -5.56 9.91 -0.71
CA ILE A 79 -4.30 10.47 -1.18
C ILE A 79 -4.48 11.07 -2.58
N SER A 80 -3.75 12.14 -2.86
CA SER A 80 -3.60 12.71 -4.20
C SER A 80 -2.12 12.92 -4.45
N PRO A 81 -1.61 12.70 -5.68
CA PRO A 81 -0.20 12.92 -5.98
C PRO A 81 0.20 14.35 -5.61
N ASP A 82 1.23 14.51 -4.80
CA ASP A 82 1.85 15.80 -4.53
C ASP A 82 3.15 15.92 -5.32
N PRO A 83 3.15 16.64 -6.46
CA PRO A 83 4.34 16.81 -7.29
C PRO A 83 5.46 17.62 -6.61
N ARG A 84 5.21 18.17 -5.41
CA ARG A 84 6.18 18.92 -4.62
C ARG A 84 6.73 18.12 -3.45
N ALA A 85 6.17 16.95 -3.16
CA ALA A 85 6.66 16.14 -2.08
C ALA A 85 8.07 15.63 -2.44
N ILE A 86 9.02 15.89 -1.55
CA ILE A 86 10.42 15.51 -1.74
C ILE A 86 10.58 14.15 -1.09
N SER A 87 10.80 13.12 -1.91
CA SER A 87 11.28 11.82 -1.45
C SER A 87 12.59 12.01 -0.67
N SER A 88 12.53 11.89 0.65
CA SER A 88 13.71 11.78 1.49
C SER A 88 14.21 10.34 1.36
N GLY A 89 15.48 10.18 0.96
CA GLY A 89 16.09 8.91 0.62
C GLY A 89 15.64 7.72 1.49
N HIS A 90 15.24 6.64 0.81
CA HIS A 90 14.82 5.33 1.32
C HIS A 90 13.43 5.22 1.95
N VAL A 91 12.64 6.29 2.01
CA VAL A 91 11.21 6.20 2.40
C VAL A 91 10.40 6.93 1.34
N LEU A 92 9.70 6.16 0.50
CA LEU A 92 8.71 6.69 -0.42
C LEU A 92 7.36 6.80 0.31
N ASP A 93 6.74 7.98 0.21
CA ASP A 93 5.37 8.22 0.63
C ASP A 93 4.45 7.88 -0.56
N PRO A 94 3.29 7.23 -0.37
CA PRO A 94 2.35 6.99 -1.46
C PRO A 94 1.85 8.26 -2.18
N GLU A 95 2.05 9.45 -1.60
CA GLU A 95 1.78 10.74 -2.25
C GLU A 95 2.91 11.24 -3.18
N THR A 96 4.13 10.68 -3.09
CA THR A 96 5.30 10.99 -3.94
C THR A 96 5.45 10.07 -5.15
#